data_AF-X1P6Y9-F1
#
_entry.id   AF-X1P6Y9-F1
#
_cell.length_a   1.000
_cell.length_b   1.000
_cell.length_c   1.000
_cell.angle_alpha   90.00
_cell.angle_beta   90.00
_cell.angle_gamma   90.00
#
_symmetry.space_group_name_H-M   'P 1'
#
loop_
_entity.id
_entity.type
_entity.pdbx_description
1 polymer ?
#
loop_
_entity_poly.entity_id
_entity_poly.type
_entity_poly.pdbx_seq_one_letter_code
_entity_poly.pdbx_strand_id
1 'polypeptide(L)' 'MDRKKIKAKPGTLIPWEERIKEYPKITGDGKLIKKEWEKIEVIANRFIWAILTDF' A
#
# COMPACT_ATOMS: atom_id res chain seq x y z
N MET A 1 14.09 7.00 -18.57
CA MET A 1 13.72 6.58 -17.19
C MET A 1 12.47 5.71 -17.29
N ASP A 2 12.66 4.39 -17.37
CA ASP A 2 11.57 3.41 -17.39
C ASP A 2 10.75 3.48 -16.11
N ARG A 3 9.63 4.23 -16.15
CA ARG A 3 8.62 4.15 -15.10
C ARG A 3 7.93 2.79 -15.23
N LYS A 4 8.45 1.77 -14.53
CA LYS A 4 7.74 0.50 -14.34
C LYS A 4 6.34 0.85 -13.81
N LYS A 5 5.34 0.75 -14.68
CA LYS A 5 3.94 0.94 -14.31
C LYS A 5 3.54 -0.25 -13.45
N ILE A 6 3.75 -0.10 -12.15
CA ILE A 6 3.24 -1.05 -11.19
C ILE A 6 1.73 -0.89 -11.23
N LYS A 7 1.03 -1.96 -11.59
CA LYS A 7 -0.44 -2.00 -11.63
C LYS A 7 -0.94 -1.96 -10.18
N ALA A 8 -0.88 -0.79 -9.56
CA ALA A 8 -1.53 -0.57 -8.28
C ALA A 8 -3.04 -0.80 -8.46
N LYS A 9 -3.62 -1.59 -7.56
CA LYS A 9 -5.07 -1.77 -7.55
C LYS A 9 -5.73 -0.42 -7.20
N PRO A 10 -6.94 -0.15 -7.72
CA PRO A 10 -7.70 1.02 -7.31
C PRO A 10 -7.85 1.05 -5.79
N GLY A 11 -7.46 2.16 -5.15
CA GLY A 11 -7.50 2.30 -3.69
C GLY A 11 -6.24 1.85 -2.95
N THR A 12 -5.17 1.47 -3.65
CA THR A 12 -3.84 1.21 -3.06
C THR A 12 -2.86 2.31 -3.47
N LEU A 13 -2.15 2.88 -2.51
CA LEU A 13 -1.13 3.92 -2.74
C LEU A 13 0.23 3.27 -3.03
N ILE A 14 0.63 2.31 -2.20
CA ILE A 14 1.88 1.55 -2.25
C ILE A 14 1.57 0.05 -2.23
N PRO A 15 1.83 -0.67 -3.33
CA PRO A 15 1.59 -2.10 -3.39
C PRO A 15 2.53 -2.88 -2.47
N TRP A 16 2.03 -3.97 -1.89
CA TRP A 16 2.80 -4.83 -0.98
C TRP A 16 4.14 -5.29 -1.55
N GLU A 17 4.21 -5.51 -2.87
CA GLU A 17 5.41 -5.94 -3.59
C GLU A 17 6.53 -4.89 -3.61
N GLU A 18 6.18 -3.61 -3.49
CA GLU A 18 7.17 -2.54 -3.26
C GLU A 18 7.48 -2.41 -1.79
N ARG A 19 6.44 -2.40 -0.96
CA ARG A 19 6.59 -2.20 0.47
C ARG A 19 7.51 -3.23 1.13
N ILE A 20 7.39 -4.51 0.76
CA ILE A 20 8.20 -5.58 1.34
C ILE A 20 9.70 -5.48 1.00
N LYS A 21 10.07 -4.77 -0.07
CA LYS A 21 11.47 -4.58 -0.45
C LYS A 21 12.22 -3.67 0.53
N GLU A 22 11.50 -2.78 1.20
CA GLU A 22 12.07 -1.88 2.20
C GLU A 22 12.30 -2.58 3.56
N TYR A 23 11.61 -3.70 3.80
CA TYR A 23 11.68 -4.41 5.07
C TYR A 23 12.71 -5.54 5.05
N PRO A 24 13.43 -5.77 6.17
CA PRO A 24 14.20 -6.98 6.35
C PRO A 24 13.29 -8.22 6.35
N LYS A 25 13.89 -9.41 6.26
CA LYS A 25 13.15 -10.69 6.20
C LYS A 25 12.11 -10.77 7.31
N ILE A 26 10.85 -10.88 6.92
CA ILE A 26 9.73 -11.05 7.86
C ILE A 26 9.91 -12.36 8.61
N THR A 27 9.98 -12.29 9.94
CA THR A 27 10.09 -13.46 10.83
C THR A 27 8.74 -14.03 11.27
N GLY A 28 7.65 -13.28 11.07
CA GLY A 28 6.28 -13.69 11.37
C GLY A 28 5.46 -14.13 10.15
N ASP A 29 4.13 -14.19 10.29
CA ASP A 29 3.23 -14.57 9.20
C ASP A 29 3.12 -13.45 8.14
N GLY A 30 3.84 -13.61 7.04
CA GLY A 30 3.85 -12.63 5.94
C GLY A 30 2.49 -12.48 5.23
N LYS A 31 1.59 -13.49 5.29
CA LYS A 31 0.26 -13.38 4.70
C LYS A 31 -0.64 -12.48 5.53
N LEU A 32 -0.55 -12.57 6.85
CA LEU A 32 -1.27 -11.68 7.77
C LEU A 32 -0.85 -10.23 7.58
N ILE A 33 0.46 -9.97 7.52
CA ILE A 33 0.99 -8.60 7.35
C ILE A 33 0.57 -8.05 5.99
N LYS A 34 0.66 -8.84 4.92
CA LYS A 34 0.17 -8.44 3.60
C LYS A 34 -1.32 -8.05 3.65
N LYS A 35 -2.15 -8.89 4.27
CA LYS A 35 -3.60 -8.65 4.37
C LYS A 35 -3.91 -7.37 5.14
N GLU A 36 -3.18 -7.11 6.22
CA GLU A 36 -3.39 -5.91 7.03
C GLU A 36 -2.89 -4.65 6.30
N TRP A 37 -1.74 -4.75 5.61
CA TRP A 37 -1.24 -3.69 4.74
C TRP A 37 -2.27 -3.28 3.67
N GLU A 38 -2.82 -4.26 2.94
CA GLU A 38 -3.82 -3.99 1.90
C GLU A 38 -5.08 -3.31 2.45
N LYS A 39 -5.48 -3.56 3.71
CA LYS A 39 -6.59 -2.83 4.35
C LYS A 39 -6.21 -1.39 4.70
N ILE A 40 -5.04 -1.20 5.30
CA ILE A 40 -4.54 0.13 5.70
C ILE A 40 -4.45 1.03 4.47
N GLU A 41 -3.97 0.51 3.35
CA GLU A 41 -3.84 1.24 2.09
C GLU A 41 -5.17 1.82 1.59
N VAL A 42 -6.27 1.05 1.70
CA VAL A 42 -7.61 1.54 1.33
C VAL A 42 -8.05 2.68 2.24
N ILE A 43 -7.78 2.57 3.53
CA ILE A 43 -8.12 3.61 4.51
C ILE A 43 -7.26 4.85 4.28
N ALA A 44 -5.95 4.69 4.08
CA ALA A 44 -5.02 5.78 3.81
C ALA A 44 -5.40 6.54 2.53
N ASN A 45 -5.71 5.82 1.44
CA ASN A 45 -6.19 6.42 0.22
C ASN A 45 -7.46 7.26 0.48
N ARG A 46 -8.44 6.69 1.20
CA ARG A 46 -9.67 7.43 1.56
C ARG A 46 -9.39 8.66 2.43
N PHE A 47 -8.46 8.55 3.39
CA PHE A 47 -8.10 9.64 4.28
C PHE A 47 -7.45 10.80 3.52
N ILE A 48 -6.57 10.52 2.56
CA ILE A 48 -6.00 11.53 1.67
C ILE A 48 -7.12 12.24 0.88
N TRP A 49 -8.05 11.48 0.31
CA TRP A 49 -9.18 12.06 -0.41
C TRP A 49 -10.08 12.92 0.50
N ALA A 50 -10.32 12.47 1.73
CA ALA A 50 -11.08 13.25 2.71
C ALA A 50 -10.40 14.60 2.97
N ILE A 51 -9.09 14.61 3.28
CA ILE A 51 -8.34 15.86 3.49
C ILE A 51 -8.40 16.78 2.27
N LEU A 52 -8.26 16.24 1.06
CA LEU A 52 -8.26 17.04 -0.17
C LEU A 52 -9.63 17.59 -0.56
N THR A 53 -10.71 16.94 -0.12
CA THR A 53 -12.09 17.30 -0.49
C THR A 53 -12.77 18.17 0.55
N ASP A 54 -12.30 18.13 1.80
CA ASP A 54 -12.88 18.87 2.93
C ASP A 54 -12.39 20.33 3.05
N PHE A 55 -11.98 20.96 1.93
CA PHE A 55 -11.59 22.38 1.86
C PHE A 55 -12.61 23.24 1.11
#